data_AF-A0A7X8TE03-F1
#
_entry.id   AF-A0A7X8TE03-F1
#
_cell.length_a   1.000
_cell.length_b   1.000
_cell.length_c   1.000
_cell.angle_alpha   90.00
_cell.angle_beta   90.00
_cell.angle_gamma   90.00
#
_symmetry.space_group_name_H-M   'P 1'
#
loop_
_entity.id
_entity.type
_entity.pdbx_description
1 polymer ?
#
loop_
_entity_poly.entity_id
_entity_poly.type
_entity_poly.pdbx_seq_one_letter_code
_entity_poly.pdbx_strand_id
1 'polypeptide(L)'
;MLAFLNQPPPPVESVSARQFKLQLLAAGLLGQVDAWIAAQPAAVQIAYEYSGSFVRSEPMMQQGFVAMGFSAQQIDDFFMAASKL
;
A
#
# COMPACT_ATOMS: atom_id res chain seq x y z
N MET A 1 14.51 -28.16 -18.40
CA MET A 1 14.57 -27.24 -17.24
C MET A 1 14.58 -25.81 -17.76
N LEU A 2 13.41 -25.23 -18.08
CA LEU A 2 13.26 -23.91 -18.76
C LEU A 2 12.11 -23.04 -18.20
N ALA A 3 11.45 -23.43 -17.11
CA ALA A 3 10.22 -22.78 -16.64
C ALA A 3 10.42 -21.49 -15.80
N PHE A 4 11.66 -21.15 -15.41
CA PHE A 4 11.93 -20.03 -14.50
C PHE A 4 12.07 -18.66 -15.18
N LEU A 5 12.10 -18.58 -16.51
CA LEU A 5 12.41 -17.32 -17.22
C LEU A 5 11.20 -16.40 -17.47
N ASN A 6 9.96 -16.83 -17.17
CA ASN A 6 8.73 -16.10 -17.54
C ASN A 6 7.74 -15.86 -16.39
N GLN A 7 8.13 -16.06 -15.12
CA GLN A 7 7.23 -15.75 -14.00
C GLN A 7 7.39 -14.28 -13.59
N PRO A 8 6.29 -13.53 -13.40
CA PRO A 8 6.38 -12.20 -12.82
C PRO A 8 7.04 -12.30 -11.43
N PRO A 9 7.82 -11.28 -11.02
CA PRO A 9 8.44 -11.26 -9.70
C PRO A 9 7.36 -11.39 -8.62
N PRO A 10 7.69 -12.00 -7.47
CA PRO A 10 6.75 -12.11 -6.37
C PRO A 10 6.27 -10.73 -5.91
N PRO A 11 5.02 -10.61 -5.42
CA PRO A 11 4.51 -9.37 -4.87
C PRO A 11 5.42 -8.81 -3.76
N VAL A 12 5.49 -7.48 -3.69
CA VAL A 12 6.13 -6.80 -2.57
C VAL A 12 5.15 -6.83 -1.39
N GLU A 13 5.57 -7.50 -0.31
CA GLU A 13 4.72 -7.72 0.87
C GLU A 13 4.68 -6.53 1.83
N SER A 14 5.74 -5.70 1.85
CA SER A 14 5.79 -4.51 2.70
C SER A 14 6.69 -3.43 2.12
N VAL A 15 6.42 -2.19 2.51
CA VAL A 15 7.25 -1.03 2.21
C VAL A 15 7.38 -0.16 3.46
N SER A 16 8.43 0.67 3.54
CA SER A 16 8.55 1.66 4.62
C SER A 16 7.44 2.70 4.55
N ALA A 17 7.15 3.35 5.67
CA ALA A 17 6.15 4.43 5.71
C ALA A 17 6.49 5.57 4.74
N ARG A 18 7.77 5.91 4.59
CA ARG A 18 8.23 6.90 3.62
C ARG A 18 7.90 6.47 2.20
N GLN A 19 8.25 5.25 1.81
CA GLN A 19 7.96 4.69 0.48
C GLN A 19 6.47 4.70 0.17
N PHE A 20 5.66 4.25 1.13
CA PHE A 20 4.21 4.21 0.99
C PHE A 20 3.62 5.62 0.79
N LYS A 21 3.94 6.57 1.69
CA LYS A 21 3.41 7.94 1.63
C LYS A 21 3.90 8.70 0.39
N LEU A 22 5.14 8.48 -0.05
CA LEU A 22 5.65 9.07 -1.30
C LEU A 22 4.97 8.47 -2.54
N GLN A 23 4.66 7.18 -2.55
CA GLN A 23 3.92 6.59 -3.65
C GLN A 23 2.46 7.08 -3.69
N LEU A 24 1.81 7.24 -2.53
CA LEU A 24 0.50 7.89 -2.46
C LEU A 24 0.54 9.31 -3.04
N LEU A 25 1.58 10.08 -2.71
CA LEU A 25 1.79 11.43 -3.26
C LEU A 25 1.99 11.38 -4.78
N ALA A 26 2.87 10.51 -5.26
CA ALA A 26 3.16 10.35 -6.69
C ALA A 26 1.93 9.90 -7.50
N ALA A 27 1.06 9.09 -6.90
CA ALA A 27 -0.19 8.64 -7.50
C ALA A 27 -1.35 9.66 -7.37
N GLY A 28 -1.14 10.79 -6.69
CA GLY A 28 -2.19 11.78 -6.41
C GLY A 28 -3.26 11.31 -5.41
N LEU A 29 -2.98 10.27 -4.63
CA LEU A 29 -3.92 9.61 -3.72
C LEU A 29 -3.78 10.05 -2.27
N LEU A 30 -2.68 10.72 -1.90
CA LEU A 30 -2.38 11.04 -0.50
C LEU A 30 -3.54 11.77 0.20
N GLY A 31 -4.08 12.83 -0.41
CA GLY A 31 -5.20 13.56 0.17
C GLY A 31 -6.48 12.73 0.33
N GLN A 32 -6.75 11.80 -0.60
CA GLN A 32 -7.90 10.90 -0.53
C GLN A 32 -7.74 9.88 0.60
N VAL A 33 -6.53 9.32 0.77
CA VAL A 33 -6.22 8.38 1.84
C VAL A 33 -6.27 9.08 3.20
N ASP A 34 -5.69 10.27 3.33
CA ASP A 34 -5.71 11.03 4.59
C ASP A 34 -7.15 11.36 5.02
N ALA A 35 -8.02 11.74 4.08
CA ALA A 35 -9.44 11.97 4.35
C ALA A 35 -10.16 10.69 4.80
N TRP A 36 -9.85 9.54 4.21
CA TRP A 36 -10.41 8.26 4.62
C TRP A 36 -9.92 7.82 6.00
N ILE A 37 -8.62 8.00 6.29
CA ILE A 37 -8.01 7.71 7.60
C ILE A 37 -8.65 8.56 8.70
N ALA A 38 -8.91 9.84 8.45
CA ALA A 38 -9.55 10.74 9.41
C ALA A 38 -10.96 10.26 9.86
N ALA A 39 -11.64 9.47 9.03
CA ALA A 39 -12.93 8.88 9.35
C ALA A 39 -12.85 7.52 10.08
N GLN A 40 -11.65 6.96 10.27
CA GLN A 40 -11.45 5.66 10.91
C GLN A 40 -11.38 5.76 12.44
N PRO A 41 -11.58 4.65 13.19
CA PRO A 41 -11.33 4.61 14.62
C PRO A 41 -9.91 5.05 14.99
N ALA A 42 -9.72 5.62 16.18
CA ALA A 42 -8.44 6.17 16.64
C ALA A 42 -7.26 5.17 16.51
N ALA A 43 -7.50 3.88 16.71
CA ALA A 43 -6.48 2.85 16.54
C ALA A 43 -5.91 2.78 15.11
N VAL A 44 -6.75 2.95 14.08
CA VAL A 44 -6.32 2.95 12.67
C VAL A 44 -5.56 4.24 12.35
N GLN A 45 -6.02 5.37 12.87
CA GLN A 45 -5.32 6.64 12.73
C GLN A 45 -3.91 6.59 13.33
N ILE A 46 -3.79 6.06 14.55
CA ILE A 46 -2.50 5.85 15.24
C ILE A 46 -1.60 4.91 14.43
N ALA A 47 -2.13 3.81 13.91
CA ALA A 47 -1.36 2.88 13.09
C ALA A 47 -0.84 3.54 11.80
N TYR A 48 -1.68 4.28 11.08
CA TYR A 48 -1.25 4.97 9.87
C TYR A 48 -0.21 6.06 10.14
N GLU A 49 -0.33 6.77 11.25
CA GLU A 49 0.58 7.86 11.57
C GLU A 49 1.96 7.37 12.06
N TYR A 50 1.97 6.35 12.92
CA TYR A 50 3.17 5.94 13.66
C TYR A 50 3.80 4.63 13.22
N SER A 51 3.19 3.88 12.29
CA SER A 51 3.84 2.69 11.71
C SER A 51 5.11 3.07 10.96
N GLY A 52 6.19 2.30 11.19
CA GLY A 52 7.44 2.42 10.42
C GLY A 52 7.36 1.77 9.03
N SER A 53 6.43 0.85 8.83
CA SER A 53 6.21 0.09 7.60
C SER A 53 4.73 -0.22 7.41
N PHE A 54 4.33 -0.43 6.16
CA PHE A 54 3.01 -0.90 5.80
C PHE A 54 3.11 -2.28 5.19
N VAL A 55 2.44 -3.26 5.79
CA VAL A 55 2.40 -4.64 5.29
C VAL A 55 1.08 -4.84 4.55
N ARG A 56 1.18 -5.33 3.32
CA ARG A 56 0.05 -5.48 2.39
C ARG A 56 -1.12 -6.27 2.98
N SER A 57 -0.82 -7.31 3.74
CA SER A 57 -1.81 -8.21 4.33
C SER A 57 -2.46 -7.69 5.61
N GLU A 58 -2.02 -6.54 6.14
CA GLU A 58 -2.61 -5.98 7.35
C GLU A 58 -4.07 -5.55 7.12
N PRO A 59 -4.96 -5.75 8.13
CA PRO A 59 -6.37 -5.42 7.99
C PRO A 59 -6.63 -3.97 7.56
N MET A 60 -5.91 -3.00 8.11
CA MET A 60 -6.08 -1.58 7.73
C MET A 60 -5.71 -1.32 6.28
N MET A 61 -4.69 -2.03 5.77
CA MET A 61 -4.24 -1.89 4.39
C MET A 61 -5.26 -2.46 3.42
N GLN A 62 -5.75 -3.67 3.70
CA GLN A 62 -6.81 -4.28 2.89
C GLN A 62 -8.07 -3.43 2.86
N GLN A 63 -8.52 -2.93 4.03
CA GLN A 63 -9.69 -2.05 4.13
C GLN A 63 -9.50 -0.74 3.35
N GLY A 64 -8.32 -0.11 3.46
CA GLY A 64 -7.99 1.10 2.74
C GLY A 64 -8.06 0.90 1.23
N PHE A 65 -7.38 -0.12 0.69
CA PHE A 65 -7.41 -0.38 -0.75
C PHE A 65 -8.79 -0.73 -1.29
N VAL A 66 -9.59 -1.50 -0.54
CA VAL A 66 -10.99 -1.78 -0.89
C VAL A 66 -11.81 -0.49 -0.93
N ALA A 67 -11.65 0.39 0.07
CA ALA A 67 -12.36 1.67 0.11
C ALA A 67 -11.97 2.60 -1.06
N MET A 68 -10.74 2.48 -1.56
CA MET A 68 -10.23 3.21 -2.73
C MET A 68 -10.58 2.53 -4.06
N GLY A 69 -11.25 1.38 -4.06
CA GLY A 69 -11.65 0.66 -5.27
C GLY A 69 -10.51 -0.03 -6.01
N PHE A 70 -9.41 -0.34 -5.32
CA PHE A 70 -8.26 -1.01 -5.94
C PHE A 70 -8.56 -2.47 -6.25
N SER A 71 -8.19 -2.90 -7.45
CA SER A 71 -8.05 -4.32 -7.81
C SER A 71 -6.76 -4.92 -7.25
N ALA A 72 -6.68 -6.25 -7.20
CA ALA A 72 -5.47 -6.94 -6.72
C ALA A 72 -4.21 -6.53 -7.49
N GLN A 73 -4.31 -6.41 -8.82
CA GLN A 73 -3.20 -5.98 -9.68
C GLN A 73 -2.75 -4.55 -9.37
N GLN A 74 -3.68 -3.63 -9.11
CA GLN A 74 -3.33 -2.26 -8.74
C GLN A 74 -2.63 -2.18 -7.39
N ILE A 75 -2.95 -3.09 -6.46
CA ILE A 75 -2.22 -3.21 -5.19
C ILE A 75 -0.80 -3.73 -5.46
N ASP A 76 -0.64 -4.75 -6.32
CA ASP A 76 0.69 -5.23 -6.75
C ASP A 76 1.55 -4.10 -7.33
N ASP A 77 0.98 -3.37 -8.29
CA ASP A 77 1.66 -2.28 -8.97
C ASP A 77 2.01 -1.13 -8.00
N PHE A 78 1.10 -0.82 -7.06
CA PHE A 78 1.34 0.19 -6.03
C PHE A 78 2.53 -0.16 -5.14
N PHE A 79 2.57 -1.36 -4.57
CA PHE A 79 3.67 -1.77 -3.69
C PHE A 79 4.99 -1.94 -4.46
N MET A 80 4.93 -2.40 -5.71
CA MET A 80 6.09 -2.48 -6.58
C MET A 80 6.66 -1.11 -6.95
N ALA A 81 5.82 -0.09 -7.14
CA ALA A 81 6.27 1.28 -7.37
C ALA A 81 6.83 1.90 -6.08
N ALA A 82 6.13 1.72 -4.95
CA ALA A 82 6.55 2.22 -3.65
C ALA A 82 7.92 1.66 -3.22
N SER A 83 8.21 0.37 -3.48
CA SER A 83 9.48 -0.25 -3.09
C SER A 83 10.72 0.36 -3.74
N LYS A 84 10.54 1.16 -4.80
CA LYS A 84 11.61 1.82 -5.56
C LYS A 84 11.92 3.23 -5.07
N LEU A 85 11.20 3.72 -4.05
CA LEU A 85 11.33 5.08 -3.49
C LEU A 85 12.19 5.11 -2.23
#